data_AF-A0A969ILN1-F1
#
_entry.id   AF-A0A969ILN1-F1
#
_cell.length_a   1.000
_cell.length_b   1.000
_cell.length_c   1.000
_cell.angle_alpha   90.00
_cell.angle_beta   90.00
_cell.angle_gamma   90.00
#
_symmetry.space_group_name_H-M   'P 1'
#
loop_
_entity.id
_entity.type
_entity.pdbx_description
1 polymer ?
#
loop_
_entity_poly.entity_id
_entity_poly.type
_entity_poly.pdbx_seq_one_letter_code
_entity_poly.pdbx_strand_id
1 'polypeptide(L)'
;MLPSSAQDAAHAQLLDAYAGLFFREVVHGLFFQRVIRPGVLSQATDENAVNAILAEKAPRMLSYLESQAGSGRLSAGSMSLADIAVASSLLNYCYLGFSLEGYPRLAAFLRAILSQGAFAEALAAEKPFADQMGLRLSI
;
A
#
# COMPACT_ATOMS: atom_id res chain seq x y z
N MET A 1 -7.71 1.62 -17.56
CA MET A 1 -8.91 2.12 -16.85
C MET A 1 -8.61 3.52 -16.33
N LEU A 2 -8.99 4.55 -17.08
CA LEU A 2 -9.04 5.92 -16.59
C LEU A 2 -10.50 6.37 -16.63
N PRO A 3 -10.94 7.21 -15.68
CA PRO A 3 -12.24 7.86 -15.75
C PRO A 3 -12.45 8.62 -17.07
N SER A 4 -13.71 8.76 -17.49
CA SER A 4 -14.06 9.41 -18.76
C SER A 4 -13.91 10.93 -18.72
N SER A 5 -14.01 11.55 -17.54
CA SER A 5 -13.76 12.98 -17.35
C SER A 5 -12.26 13.26 -17.33
N ALA A 6 -11.82 14.30 -18.05
CA ALA A 6 -10.42 14.72 -18.06
C ALA A 6 -9.91 15.08 -16.65
N GLN A 7 -10.76 15.66 -15.81
CA GLN A 7 -10.43 16.00 -14.43
C GLN A 7 -10.20 14.74 -13.58
N ASP A 8 -11.11 13.77 -13.67
CA ASP A 8 -11.02 12.53 -12.92
C ASP A 8 -9.85 11.65 -13.43
N ALA A 9 -9.57 11.69 -14.73
CA ALA A 9 -8.40 11.03 -15.31
C ALA A 9 -7.09 11.62 -14.80
N ALA A 10 -6.98 12.95 -14.75
CA ALA A 10 -5.80 13.62 -14.19
C ALA A 10 -5.61 13.31 -12.70
N HIS A 11 -6.70 13.29 -11.93
CA HIS A 11 -6.65 12.91 -10.51
C HIS A 11 -6.23 11.46 -10.31
N ALA A 12 -6.76 10.53 -11.12
CA ALA A 12 -6.35 9.13 -11.07
C ALA A 12 -4.86 8.93 -11.40
N GLN A 13 -4.34 9.65 -12.39
CA GLN A 13 -2.90 9.63 -12.73
C GLN A 13 -2.03 10.22 -11.63
N LEU A 14 -2.49 11.29 -10.98
CA LEU A 14 -1.79 11.87 -9.84
C LEU A 14 -1.68 10.86 -8.70
N LEU A 15 -2.77 10.16 -8.39
CA LEU A 15 -2.78 9.13 -7.34
C LEU A 15 -1.92 7.92 -7.69
N ASP A 16 -1.89 7.50 -8.96
CA ASP A 16 -0.98 6.46 -9.45
C ASP A 16 0.51 6.87 -9.23
N ALA A 17 0.87 8.08 -9.65
CA ALA A 17 2.21 8.62 -9.41
C ALA A 17 2.53 8.73 -7.91
N TYR A 18 1.54 9.10 -7.09
CA TYR A 18 1.67 9.17 -5.64
C TYR A 18 1.87 7.80 -5.02
N ALA A 19 1.17 6.77 -5.49
CA ALA A 19 1.34 5.39 -5.05
C ALA A 19 2.76 4.89 -5.34
N GLY A 20 3.32 5.24 -6.51
CA GLY A 20 4.71 4.95 -6.86
C GLY A 20 5.71 5.69 -5.95
N LEU A 21 5.42 6.94 -5.57
CA LEU A 21 6.24 7.66 -4.60
C LEU A 21 6.15 7.02 -3.21
N PHE A 22 4.96 6.65 -2.75
CA PHE A 22 4.76 5.97 -1.47
C PHE A 22 5.53 4.64 -1.43
N PHE A 23 5.48 3.89 -2.52
CA PHE A 23 6.26 2.66 -2.63
C PHE A 23 7.76 2.94 -2.47
N ARG A 24 8.32 3.91 -3.19
CA ARG A 24 9.76 4.20 -3.14
C ARG A 24 10.22 4.76 -1.79
N GLU A 25 9.45 5.68 -1.22
CA GLU A 25 9.86 6.44 -0.03
C GLU A 25 9.59 5.70 1.28
N VAL A 26 8.58 4.82 1.29
CA VAL A 26 8.14 4.10 2.50
C VAL A 26 8.34 2.60 2.33
N VAL A 27 7.62 1.97 1.40
CA VAL A 27 7.55 0.50 1.30
C VAL A 27 8.92 -0.10 0.98
N HIS A 28 9.65 0.46 0.02
CA HIS A 28 10.95 -0.05 -0.40
C HIS A 28 11.98 0.02 0.73
N GLY A 29 12.04 1.14 1.45
CA GLY A 29 12.96 1.28 2.59
C GLY A 29 12.66 0.27 3.70
N LEU A 30 11.38 0.10 4.03
CA LEU A 30 10.95 -0.88 5.03
C LEU A 30 11.21 -2.32 4.59
N PHE A 31 10.90 -2.67 3.34
CA PHE A 31 11.17 -3.98 2.76
C PHE A 31 12.67 -4.29 2.76
N PHE A 32 13.51 -3.33 2.38
CA PHE A 32 14.96 -3.50 2.41
C PHE A 32 15.45 -3.82 3.82
N GLN A 33 14.94 -3.08 4.82
CA GLN A 33 15.35 -3.24 6.22
C GLN A 33 14.83 -4.52 6.88
N ARG A 34 13.57 -4.90 6.60
CA ARG A 34 12.88 -6.02 7.27
C ARG A 34 12.97 -7.35 6.53
N VAL A 35 13.23 -7.34 5.22
CA VAL A 35 13.28 -8.55 4.39
C VAL A 35 14.66 -8.77 3.81
N ILE A 36 15.20 -7.81 3.07
CA ILE A 36 16.45 -7.99 2.33
C ILE A 36 17.66 -8.10 3.26
N ARG A 37 17.82 -7.17 4.20
CA ARG A 37 18.96 -7.21 5.13
C ARG A 37 19.04 -8.51 5.91
N PRO A 38 18.01 -8.92 6.67
CA PRO A 38 18.09 -10.16 7.45
C PRO A 38 18.05 -11.41 6.58
N GLY A 39 17.19 -11.46 5.56
CA GLY A 39 16.94 -12.68 4.78
C GLY A 39 17.93 -12.94 3.66
N VAL A 40 18.54 -11.90 3.07
CA VAL A 40 19.44 -12.03 1.91
C VAL A 40 20.87 -11.66 2.27
N LEU A 41 21.07 -10.56 3.01
CA LEU A 41 22.41 -10.05 3.33
C LEU A 41 22.97 -10.59 4.66
N SER A 42 22.19 -11.33 5.44
CA SER A 42 22.55 -11.76 6.80
C SER A 42 22.97 -10.59 7.70
N GLN A 43 22.38 -9.41 7.49
CA GLN A 43 22.62 -8.20 8.26
C GLN A 43 21.43 -7.91 9.17
N ALA A 44 21.69 -7.40 10.37
CA ALA A 44 20.64 -6.92 11.25
C ALA A 44 19.88 -5.75 10.59
N THR A 45 18.57 -5.70 10.84
CA THR A 45 17.71 -4.56 10.53
C THR A 45 18.23 -3.31 11.24
N ASP A 46 18.31 -2.20 10.50
CA ASP A 46 18.59 -0.90 11.09
C ASP A 46 17.28 -0.29 11.58
N GLU A 47 16.99 -0.45 12.88
CA GLU A 47 15.77 0.07 13.48
C GLU A 47 15.73 1.61 13.48
N ASN A 48 16.86 2.31 13.43
CA ASN A 48 16.84 3.78 13.29
C ASN A 48 16.33 4.19 11.91
N ALA A 49 16.76 3.49 10.86
CA ALA A 49 16.25 3.73 9.50
C ALA A 49 14.76 3.39 9.38
N VAL A 50 14.30 2.30 10.01
CA VAL A 50 12.87 1.95 10.07
C VAL A 50 12.08 3.03 10.81
N ASN A 51 12.54 3.44 12.00
CA ASN A 51 11.87 4.45 12.81
C ASN A 51 11.79 5.81 12.10
N ALA A 52 12.84 6.22 11.38
CA ALA A 52 12.80 7.46 10.60
C ALA A 52 11.71 7.41 9.51
N ILE A 53 11.56 6.28 8.80
CA ILE A 53 10.50 6.12 7.81
C ILE A 53 9.12 6.19 8.46
N LEU A 54 8.93 5.48 9.58
CA LEU A 54 7.64 5.39 10.27
C LEU A 54 7.24 6.66 11.02
N ALA A 55 8.20 7.45 11.49
CA ALA A 55 7.95 8.69 12.22
C ALA A 55 7.74 9.89 11.28
N GLU A 56 8.42 9.92 10.12
CA GLU A 56 8.46 11.11 9.27
C GLU A 56 7.71 10.93 7.95
N LYS A 57 8.03 9.85 7.21
CA LYS A 57 7.55 9.68 5.83
C LYS A 57 6.18 9.04 5.79
N ALA A 58 6.02 7.89 6.44
CA ALA A 58 4.78 7.12 6.40
C ALA A 58 3.56 7.93 6.88
N PRO A 59 3.61 8.67 8.01
CA PRO A 59 2.42 9.36 8.51
C PRO A 59 1.97 10.47 7.57
N ARG A 60 2.91 11.22 6.98
CA ARG A 60 2.60 12.28 6.01
C ARG A 60 1.92 11.71 4.76
N MET A 61 2.43 10.60 4.24
CA MET A 61 1.92 10.02 3.00
C MET A 61 0.59 9.30 3.19
N LEU A 62 0.44 8.56 4.28
CA LEU A 62 -0.81 7.92 4.66
C LEU A 62 -1.89 8.96 4.97
N SER A 63 -1.55 10.08 5.62
CA SER A 63 -2.51 11.17 5.87
C SER A 63 -3.03 11.80 4.57
N TYR A 64 -2.16 11.97 3.58
CA TYR A 64 -2.61 12.45 2.27
C TYR A 64 -3.55 11.44 1.62
N LEU A 65 -3.17 10.16 1.52
CA LEU A 65 -4.02 9.12 0.94
C LEU A 65 -5.36 8.99 1.70
N GLU A 66 -5.35 9.11 3.02
CA GLU A 66 -6.56 9.13 3.87
C GLU A 66 -7.48 10.29 3.52
N SER A 67 -6.93 11.47 3.20
CA SER A 67 -7.72 12.61 2.71
C SER A 67 -8.36 12.37 1.34
N GLN A 68 -7.77 11.49 0.52
CA GLN A 68 -8.27 11.14 -0.81
C GLN A 68 -9.25 9.97 -0.79
N ALA A 69 -9.15 9.09 0.22
CA ALA A 69 -10.02 7.93 0.37
C ALA A 69 -11.45 8.35 0.68
N GLY A 70 -12.36 8.13 -0.28
CA GLY A 70 -13.79 8.25 -0.09
C GLY A 70 -14.39 7.03 0.63
N SER A 71 -15.70 6.81 0.47
CA SER A 71 -16.37 5.60 0.98
C SER A 71 -16.07 4.39 0.09
N GLY A 72 -14.88 3.79 0.27
CA GLY A 72 -14.51 2.51 -0.35
C GLY A 72 -13.85 2.59 -1.73
N ARG A 73 -13.62 3.79 -2.29
CA ARG A 73 -12.90 4.03 -3.56
C ARG A 73 -12.12 5.35 -3.50
N LEU A 74 -11.06 5.46 -4.30
CA LEU A 74 -10.29 6.69 -4.49
C LEU A 74 -10.75 7.48 -5.72
N SER A 75 -11.18 6.79 -6.78
CA SER A 75 -11.77 7.45 -7.96
C SER A 75 -13.30 7.50 -7.93
N ALA A 76 -13.87 8.55 -8.52
CA ALA A 76 -15.30 8.67 -8.74
C ALA A 76 -15.82 7.63 -9.73
N GLY A 77 -17.02 7.09 -9.48
CA GLY A 77 -17.69 6.14 -10.37
C GLY A 77 -17.19 4.71 -10.18
N SER A 78 -16.36 4.22 -11.11
CA SER A 78 -15.88 2.83 -11.18
C SER A 78 -14.44 2.67 -10.66
N MET A 79 -14.00 1.42 -10.46
CA MET A 79 -12.60 1.13 -10.19
C MET A 79 -11.70 1.75 -11.29
N SER A 80 -10.54 2.26 -10.91
CA SER A 80 -9.57 2.86 -11.81
C SER A 80 -8.13 2.40 -11.53
N LEU A 81 -7.20 2.85 -12.37
CA LEU A 81 -5.76 2.66 -12.15
C LEU A 81 -5.31 3.12 -10.76
N ALA A 82 -5.87 4.22 -10.25
CA ALA A 82 -5.52 4.76 -8.94
C ALA A 82 -5.84 3.80 -7.80
N ASP A 83 -7.01 3.16 -7.85
CA ASP A 83 -7.41 2.19 -6.82
C ASP A 83 -6.45 1.01 -6.79
N ILE A 84 -6.08 0.48 -7.97
CA ILE A 84 -5.17 -0.66 -8.09
C ILE A 84 -3.78 -0.28 -7.58
N ALA A 85 -3.25 0.86 -8.02
CA ALA A 85 -1.90 1.31 -7.66
C ALA A 85 -1.77 1.56 -6.15
N VAL A 86 -2.73 2.29 -5.56
CA VAL A 86 -2.71 2.56 -4.12
C VAL A 86 -2.95 1.29 -3.30
N ALA A 87 -3.94 0.46 -3.67
CA ALA A 87 -4.21 -0.78 -2.95
C ALA A 87 -3.00 -1.73 -2.97
N SER A 88 -2.32 -1.86 -4.11
CA SER A 88 -1.13 -2.72 -4.23
C SER A 88 0.01 -2.22 -3.34
N SER A 89 0.25 -0.90 -3.30
CA SER A 89 1.29 -0.34 -2.42
C SER A 89 0.95 -0.44 -0.94
N LEU A 90 -0.32 -0.23 -0.56
CA LEU A 90 -0.78 -0.42 0.83
C LEU A 90 -0.74 -1.89 1.25
N LEU A 91 -1.08 -2.80 0.35
CA LEU A 91 -0.99 -4.25 0.58
C LEU A 91 0.44 -4.66 0.92
N ASN A 92 1.43 -4.17 0.18
CA ASN A 92 2.85 -4.41 0.49
C ASN A 92 3.25 -3.83 1.87
N TYR A 93 2.77 -2.65 2.21
CA TYR A 93 2.98 -2.05 3.52
C TYR A 93 2.40 -2.93 4.65
N CYS A 94 1.20 -3.48 4.45
CA CYS A 94 0.58 -4.39 5.41
C CYS A 94 1.24 -5.77 5.47
N TYR A 95 1.73 -6.31 4.36
CA TYR A 95 2.51 -7.56 4.35
C TYR A 95 3.78 -7.45 5.19
N LEU A 96 4.39 -6.27 5.26
CA LEU A 96 5.55 -5.98 6.10
C LEU A 96 5.19 -5.88 7.60
N GLY A 97 3.92 -6.08 7.97
CA GLY A 97 3.43 -6.04 9.35
C GLY A 97 3.06 -4.64 9.84
N PHE A 98 2.97 -3.65 8.96
CA PHE A 98 2.57 -2.30 9.34
C PHE A 98 1.07 -2.08 9.21
N SER A 99 0.50 -1.40 10.21
CA SER A 99 -0.93 -1.17 10.33
C SER A 99 -1.37 0.14 9.68
N LEU A 100 -2.63 0.18 9.22
CA LEU A 100 -3.34 1.39 8.83
C LEU A 100 -4.17 1.98 9.99
N GLU A 101 -3.87 1.60 11.23
CA GLU A 101 -4.45 2.22 12.42
C GLU A 101 -4.24 3.74 12.39
N GLY A 102 -5.30 4.50 12.67
CA GLY A 102 -5.33 5.96 12.50
C GLY A 102 -5.77 6.43 11.09
N TYR A 103 -5.92 5.53 10.12
CA TYR A 103 -6.36 5.81 8.74
C TYR A 103 -7.60 4.99 8.35
N PRO A 104 -8.76 5.21 9.00
CA PRO A 104 -9.92 4.36 8.86
C PRO A 104 -10.52 4.35 7.44
N ARG A 105 -10.47 5.46 6.69
CA ARG A 105 -10.98 5.47 5.31
C ARG A 105 -10.07 4.67 4.38
N LEU A 106 -8.76 4.72 4.57
CA LEU A 106 -7.82 3.86 3.83
C LEU A 106 -7.99 2.39 4.17
N ALA A 107 -8.15 2.06 5.45
CA ALA A 107 -8.41 0.69 5.86
C ALA A 107 -9.71 0.17 5.23
N ALA A 108 -10.78 0.96 5.24
CA ALA A 108 -12.05 0.60 4.61
C ALA A 108 -11.93 0.48 3.08
N PHE A 109 -11.22 1.41 2.44
CA PHE A 109 -10.90 1.37 1.01
C PHE A 109 -10.13 0.09 0.65
N LEU A 110 -9.05 -0.22 1.38
CA LEU A 110 -8.24 -1.40 1.10
C LEU A 110 -9.07 -2.68 1.23
N ARG A 111 -9.84 -2.83 2.31
CA ARG A 111 -10.75 -3.98 2.48
C ARG A 111 -11.76 -4.09 1.34
N ALA A 112 -12.33 -2.97 0.89
CA ALA A 112 -13.27 -2.95 -0.22
C ALA A 112 -12.61 -3.43 -1.53
N ILE A 113 -11.39 -2.97 -1.84
CA ILE A 113 -10.65 -3.40 -3.04
C ILE A 113 -10.26 -4.87 -2.96
N LEU A 114 -9.73 -5.32 -1.81
CA LEU A 114 -9.27 -6.70 -1.66
C LEU A 114 -10.42 -7.72 -1.64
N SER A 115 -11.65 -7.29 -1.34
CA SER A 115 -12.84 -8.14 -1.46
C SER A 115 -13.29 -8.39 -2.90
N GLN A 116 -12.71 -7.70 -3.89
CA GLN A 116 -13.02 -7.95 -5.29
C GLN A 116 -12.39 -9.27 -5.76
N GLY A 117 -13.12 -10.02 -6.59
CA GLY A 117 -12.72 -11.38 -7.00
C GLY A 117 -11.28 -11.49 -7.50
N ALA A 118 -10.84 -10.56 -8.36
CA ALA A 118 -9.48 -10.57 -8.88
C ALA A 118 -8.39 -10.39 -7.80
N PHE A 119 -8.63 -9.52 -6.81
CA PHE A 119 -7.70 -9.35 -5.69
C PHE A 119 -7.76 -10.53 -4.73
N ALA A 120 -8.95 -11.05 -4.43
CA ALA A 120 -9.12 -12.22 -3.58
C ALA A 120 -8.40 -13.45 -4.16
N GLU A 121 -8.50 -13.66 -5.48
CA GLU A 121 -7.77 -14.72 -6.20
C GLU A 121 -6.26 -14.50 -6.16
N ALA A 122 -5.79 -13.28 -6.40
CA ALA A 122 -4.37 -12.94 -6.32
C ALA A 122 -3.81 -13.18 -4.92
N LEU A 123 -4.51 -12.72 -3.87
CA LEU A 123 -4.11 -12.95 -2.48
C LEU A 123 -4.05 -14.44 -2.13
N ALA A 124 -5.01 -15.24 -2.62
CA ALA A 124 -5.00 -16.67 -2.41
C ALA A 124 -3.78 -17.34 -3.08
N ALA A 125 -3.41 -16.90 -4.28
CA ALA A 125 -2.24 -17.39 -5.00
C ALA A 125 -0.92 -16.95 -4.37
N GLU A 126 -0.84 -15.74 -3.81
CA GLU A 126 0.36 -15.18 -3.16
C GLU A 126 0.59 -15.72 -1.75
N LYS A 127 -0.47 -16.14 -1.06
CA LYS A 127 -0.42 -16.57 0.35
C LYS A 127 0.70 -17.58 0.68
N PRO A 128 0.93 -18.66 -0.10
CA PRO A 128 1.99 -19.61 0.20
C PRO A 128 3.39 -18.96 0.20
N PHE A 129 3.62 -18.04 -0.73
CA PHE A 129 4.90 -17.33 -0.84
C PHE A 129 5.06 -16.32 0.31
N ALA A 130 4.01 -15.54 0.62
CA ALA A 130 4.03 -14.62 1.74
C ALA A 130 4.30 -15.34 3.07
N ASP A 131 3.64 -16.48 3.32
CA ASP A 131 3.85 -17.30 4.51
C ASP A 131 5.31 -17.82 4.60
N GLN A 132 5.90 -18.25 3.47
CA GLN A 132 7.31 -18.68 3.41
C GLN A 132 8.29 -17.56 3.77
N MET A 133 7.97 -16.32 3.38
CA MET A 133 8.77 -15.14 3.72
C MET A 133 8.49 -14.59 5.12
N GLY A 134 7.58 -15.20 5.89
CA GLY A 134 7.16 -14.71 7.19
C GLY A 134 6.33 -13.42 7.14
N LEU A 135 5.82 -13.06 5.95
CA LEU A 135 4.96 -11.90 5.75
C LEU A 135 3.52 -12.30 6.06
N ARG A 136 2.85 -11.53 6.92
CA ARG A 136 1.47 -11.81 7.31
C ARG A 136 0.61 -10.59 7.05
N LEU A 137 -0.43 -10.79 6.26
CA LEU A 137 -1.38 -9.73 5.99
C LEU A 137 -2.29 -9.51 7.20
N SER A 138 -2.21 -8.33 7.80
CA SER A 138 -3.12 -7.86 8.86
C SER A 138 -3.78 -6.56 8.42
N ILE A 139 -5.08 -6.61 8.08
CA ILE A 139 -5.89 -5.47 7.63
C ILE A 139 -7.13 -5.34 8.49
#